data_AF-A0A182JT64-F1
#
_entry.id   AF-A0A182JT64-F1
#
_cell.length_a   1.000
_cell.length_b   1.000
_cell.length_c   1.000
_cell.angle_alpha   90.00
_cell.angle_beta   90.00
_cell.angle_gamma   90.00
#
_symmetry.space_group_name_H-M   'P 1'
#
loop_
_entity.id
_entity.type
_entity.pdbx_description
1 polymer ?
#
loop_
_entity_poly.entity_id
_entity_poly.type
_entity_poly.pdbx_seq_one_letter_code
_entity_poly.pdbx_strand_id
1 'polypeptide(L)'
;MLCPADPARPLTRKLIGYAICYYSYSTWQGKSLALEDIYIRPAYRGNGYGELFFRALAKHAKESRCSRVDFHVLNWNPATKFYRRMGALDLTETESWHFYRLQKDAIDRLLADDRQ
;
A
#
# COMPACT_ATOMS: atom_id res chain seq x y z
N MET A 1 1.21 -16.35 -19.66
CA MET A 1 2.42 -15.78 -20.27
C MET A 1 2.36 -14.27 -20.17
N LEU A 2 3.05 -13.67 -19.20
CA LEU A 2 3.33 -12.23 -19.22
C LEU A 2 4.50 -12.04 -20.18
N CYS A 3 4.30 -11.29 -21.27
CA CYS A 3 5.43 -10.89 -22.11
C CYS A 3 6.39 -10.05 -21.25
N PRO A 4 7.71 -10.32 -21.26
CA PRO A 4 8.66 -9.44 -20.63
C PRO A 4 8.57 -8.06 -21.30
N ALA A 5 8.47 -7.01 -20.49
CA ALA A 5 8.49 -5.65 -21.00
C ALA A 5 9.87 -5.38 -21.62
N ASP A 6 9.88 -5.08 -22.92
CA ASP A 6 11.07 -4.66 -23.67
C ASP A 6 11.59 -3.32 -23.10
N PRO A 7 12.83 -3.27 -22.56
CA PRO A 7 13.39 -2.07 -21.95
C PRO A 7 13.69 -0.94 -22.96
N ALA A 8 13.71 -1.23 -24.27
CA ALA A 8 14.03 -0.27 -25.32
C ALA A 8 12.78 0.37 -25.97
N ARG A 9 11.57 -0.06 -25.61
CA ARG A 9 10.35 0.54 -26.14
C ARG A 9 10.05 1.84 -25.39
N PRO A 10 10.16 3.04 -26.00
CA PRO A 10 9.72 4.26 -25.35
C PRO A 10 8.26 4.08 -24.96
N LEU A 11 7.93 4.35 -23.70
CA LEU A 11 6.56 4.39 -23.24
C LEU A 11 5.87 5.52 -24.02
N THR A 12 5.25 5.19 -25.15
CA THR A 12 4.39 6.11 -25.91
C THR A 12 3.19 6.56 -25.08
N ARG A 13 2.96 5.89 -23.94
CA ARG A 13 2.00 6.25 -22.91
C ARG A 13 2.64 7.10 -21.83
N LYS A 14 2.08 8.29 -21.62
CA LYS A 14 2.46 9.20 -20.53
C LYS A 14 2.20 8.54 -19.17
N LEU A 15 3.22 8.45 -18.32
CA LEU A 15 3.11 7.95 -16.95
C LEU A 15 2.38 8.99 -16.07
N ILE A 16 1.18 8.64 -15.59
CA ILE A 16 0.33 9.56 -14.80
C ILE A 16 0.31 9.27 -13.30
N GLY A 17 0.87 8.14 -12.87
CA GLY A 17 0.87 7.72 -11.47
C GLY A 17 1.51 6.35 -11.26
N TYR A 18 1.63 5.93 -10.01
CA TYR A 18 2.18 4.64 -9.61
C TYR A 18 1.53 4.14 -8.31
N ALA A 19 1.70 2.85 -8.04
CA ALA A 19 1.46 2.24 -6.75
C ALA A 19 2.64 1.31 -6.40
N ILE A 20 3.14 1.39 -5.17
CA ILE A 20 4.19 0.53 -4.63
C ILE A 20 3.54 -0.40 -3.62
N CYS A 21 3.67 -1.70 -3.82
CA CYS A 21 3.07 -2.70 -2.94
C CYS A 21 4.02 -3.87 -2.68
N TYR A 22 3.83 -4.53 -1.55
CA TYR A 22 4.57 -5.71 -1.13
C TYR A 22 3.63 -6.70 -0.45
N TYR A 23 4.06 -7.95 -0.27
CA TYR A 23 3.27 -8.93 0.47
C TYR A 23 3.56 -8.83 1.96
N SER A 24 2.51 -8.89 2.76
CA SER A 24 2.55 -9.02 4.21
C SER A 24 1.81 -10.28 4.64
N TYR A 25 1.85 -10.60 5.93
CA TYR A 25 1.16 -11.76 6.49
C TYR A 25 0.41 -11.37 7.76
N SER A 26 -0.85 -11.80 7.83
CA SER A 26 -1.64 -11.85 9.05
C SER A 26 -1.50 -13.25 9.66
N THR A 27 -1.21 -13.33 10.96
CA THR A 27 -1.22 -14.59 11.71
C THR A 27 -2.57 -15.31 11.59
N TRP A 28 -3.66 -14.55 11.48
CA TRP A 28 -5.03 -15.09 11.47
C TRP A 28 -5.57 -15.36 10.06
N GLN A 29 -5.16 -14.56 9.07
CA GLN A 29 -5.77 -14.57 7.74
C GLN A 29 -4.77 -14.92 6.62
N GLY A 30 -3.52 -15.24 6.97
CA GLY A 30 -2.48 -15.61 6.01
C GLY A 30 -2.01 -14.42 5.16
N LYS A 31 -1.68 -14.71 3.90
CA LYS A 31 -1.06 -13.78 2.97
C LYS A 31 -1.95 -12.55 2.70
N SER A 32 -1.36 -11.37 2.73
CA SER A 32 -2.04 -10.09 2.45
C SER A 32 -1.19 -9.23 1.51
N LEU A 33 -1.81 -8.26 0.86
CA LEU A 33 -1.11 -7.26 0.05
C LEU A 33 -1.04 -5.95 0.84
N ALA A 34 0.14 -5.41 1.06
CA ALA A 34 0.32 -4.08 1.63
C ALA A 34 0.58 -3.07 0.52
N LEU A 35 -0.17 -1.97 0.50
CA LEU A 35 0.08 -0.82 -0.36
C LEU A 35 0.90 0.21 0.45
N GLU A 36 2.15 0.40 0.05
CA GLU A 36 3.08 1.35 0.66
C GLU A 36 2.77 2.78 0.21
N ASP A 37 2.66 2.98 -1.11
CA ASP A 37 2.49 4.29 -1.70
C ASP A 37 1.58 4.22 -2.91
N ILE A 38 0.71 5.22 -3.05
CA ILE A 38 -0.04 5.48 -4.27
C ILE A 38 0.01 6.96 -4.60
N TYR A 39 0.37 7.26 -5.85
CA TYR A 39 0.44 8.63 -6.31
C TYR A 39 -0.15 8.76 -7.71
N ILE A 40 -0.95 9.81 -7.88
CA ILE A 40 -1.46 10.24 -9.18
C ILE A 40 -1.08 11.71 -9.33
N ARG A 41 -0.54 12.06 -10.50
CA ARG A 41 -0.20 13.44 -10.86
C ARG A 41 -1.43 14.36 -10.68
N PRO A 42 -1.28 15.56 -10.09
CA PRO A 42 -2.40 16.45 -9.79
C PRO A 42 -3.36 16.69 -10.95
N ALA A 43 -2.85 16.91 -12.16
CA ALA A 43 -3.64 17.17 -13.38
C ALA A 43 -4.59 16.02 -13.78
N TYR A 44 -4.42 14.83 -13.20
CA TYR A 44 -5.24 13.65 -13.49
C TYR A 44 -6.17 13.30 -12.31
N ARG A 45 -6.07 13.96 -11.15
CA ARG A 45 -6.93 13.67 -10.00
C ARG A 45 -8.38 14.09 -10.27
N GLY A 46 -9.33 13.44 -9.61
CA GLY A 46 -10.77 13.69 -9.80
C GLY A 46 -11.39 13.01 -11.02
N ASN A 47 -10.60 12.32 -11.86
CA ASN A 47 -11.07 11.65 -13.09
C ASN A 47 -11.22 10.12 -12.93
N GLY A 48 -11.44 9.62 -11.71
CA GLY A 48 -11.65 8.18 -11.46
C GLY A 48 -10.39 7.31 -11.51
N TYR A 49 -9.19 7.83 -11.84
CA TYR A 49 -7.98 7.01 -11.89
C TYR A 49 -7.64 6.36 -10.54
N GLY A 50 -7.91 7.00 -9.40
CA GLY A 50 -7.70 6.39 -8.08
C GLY A 50 -8.45 5.07 -7.92
N GLU A 51 -9.70 5.01 -8.38
CA GLU A 51 -10.49 3.79 -8.36
C GLU A 51 -9.91 2.73 -9.30
N LEU A 52 -9.42 3.12 -10.49
CA LEU A 52 -8.75 2.19 -11.41
C LEU A 52 -7.50 1.57 -10.80
N PHE A 53 -6.70 2.35 -10.06
CA PHE A 53 -5.55 1.82 -9.31
C PHE A 53 -5.99 0.78 -8.27
N PHE A 54 -7.00 1.08 -7.45
CA PHE A 54 -7.49 0.12 -6.45
C PHE A 54 -8.17 -1.11 -7.05
N ARG A 55 -8.85 -0.99 -8.20
CA ARG A 55 -9.37 -2.14 -8.95
C ARG A 55 -8.24 -3.05 -9.43
N ALA A 56 -7.13 -2.46 -9.91
CA ALA A 56 -5.95 -3.23 -10.31
C ALA A 56 -5.29 -3.93 -9.10
N LEU A 57 -5.15 -3.23 -7.97
CA LEU A 57 -4.64 -3.81 -6.72
C LEU A 57 -5.53 -4.96 -6.22
N ALA A 58 -6.85 -4.77 -6.20
CA ALA A 58 -7.80 -5.80 -5.77
C ALA A 58 -7.76 -7.05 -6.67
N LYS A 59 -7.67 -6.84 -8.00
CA LYS A 59 -7.47 -7.95 -8.95
C LYS A 59 -6.18 -8.70 -8.66
N HIS A 60 -5.06 -7.98 -8.49
CA HIS A 60 -3.77 -8.57 -8.19
C HIS A 60 -3.77 -9.34 -6.85
N ALA A 61 -4.39 -8.77 -5.80
CA ALA A 61 -4.54 -9.41 -4.50
C ALA A 61 -5.31 -10.73 -4.62
N LYS A 62 -6.43 -10.75 -5.36
CA LYS A 62 -7.24 -11.95 -5.59
C LYS A 62 -6.46 -13.02 -6.35
N GLU A 63 -5.80 -12.66 -7.45
CA GLU A 63 -4.96 -13.57 -8.24
C GLU A 63 -3.80 -14.14 -7.41
N SER A 64 -3.28 -13.35 -6.48
CA SER A 64 -2.18 -13.71 -5.58
C SER A 64 -2.63 -14.41 -4.30
N ARG A 65 -3.92 -14.77 -4.19
CA ARG A 65 -4.56 -15.42 -3.04
C ARG A 65 -4.35 -14.66 -1.72
N CYS A 66 -4.35 -13.33 -1.78
CA CYS A 66 -4.32 -12.49 -0.60
C CYS A 66 -5.73 -12.39 0.00
N SER A 67 -5.82 -12.44 1.33
CA SER A 67 -7.09 -12.32 2.06
C SER A 67 -7.57 -10.87 2.17
N ARG A 68 -6.65 -9.91 2.13
CA ARG A 68 -6.94 -8.47 2.25
C ARG A 68 -5.86 -7.59 1.61
N VAL A 69 -6.18 -6.29 1.51
CA VAL A 69 -5.26 -5.23 1.13
C VAL A 69 -5.16 -4.22 2.29
N ASP A 70 -3.98 -4.08 2.87
CA ASP A 70 -3.72 -3.17 4.00
C ASP A 70 -2.93 -1.94 3.51
N PHE A 71 -3.19 -0.77 4.08
CA PHE A 71 -2.43 0.46 3.81
C PHE A 71 -2.63 1.47 4.93
N HIS A 72 -1.68 2.41 5.03
CA HIS A 72 -1.73 3.48 6.02
C HIS A 72 -2.07 4.81 5.35
N VAL A 73 -2.81 5.65 6.05
CA VAL A 73 -3.18 6.98 5.61
C VAL A 73 -2.89 7.95 6.74
N LEU A 74 -2.18 9.05 6.45
CA LEU A 74 -1.98 10.11 7.44
C LEU A 74 -3.33 10.73 7.83
N ASN A 75 -3.52 11.00 9.12
CA ASN A 75 -4.79 11.48 9.68
C ASN A 75 -5.36 12.74 8.99
N TRP A 76 -4.49 13.63 8.51
CA TRP A 76 -4.87 14.87 7.83
C TRP A 76 -5.25 14.68 6.36
N ASN A 77 -5.00 13.49 5.78
CA ASN A 77 -5.17 13.28 4.35
C ASN A 77 -6.67 13.18 3.99
N PRO A 78 -7.21 14.05 3.11
CA PRO A 78 -8.63 14.05 2.76
C PRO A 78 -9.07 12.81 1.98
N ALA A 79 -8.14 12.00 1.46
CA ALA A 79 -8.43 10.77 0.74
C ALA A 79 -9.09 9.69 1.63
N THR A 80 -9.10 9.83 2.96
CA THR A 80 -9.81 8.94 3.90
C THR A 80 -11.28 8.73 3.51
N LYS A 81 -11.99 9.78 3.06
CA LYS A 81 -13.37 9.67 2.56
C LYS A 81 -13.48 8.81 1.30
N PHE A 82 -12.48 8.86 0.42
CA PHE A 82 -12.43 8.01 -0.77
C PHE A 82 -12.26 6.54 -0.38
N TYR A 83 -11.35 6.23 0.53
CA TYR A 83 -11.11 4.85 0.98
C TYR A 83 -12.33 4.25 1.70
N ARG A 84 -13.00 5.02 2.58
CA ARG A 84 -14.21 4.55 3.26
C ARG A 84 -15.37 4.26 2.31
N ARG A 85 -15.58 5.10 1.27
CA ARG A 85 -16.60 4.84 0.23
C ARG A 85 -16.33 3.57 -0.57
N MET A 86 -15.07 3.16 -0.67
CA MET A 86 -14.66 1.90 -1.32
C MET A 86 -14.84 0.67 -0.40
N GLY A 87 -15.18 0.87 0.87
CA GLY A 87 -15.34 -0.20 1.85
C GLY A 87 -14.09 -0.49 2.69
N ALA A 88 -13.06 0.37 2.64
CA ALA A 88 -11.92 0.23 3.56
C ALA A 88 -12.35 0.56 5.00
N LEU A 89 -11.87 -0.23 5.95
CA LEU A 89 -12.08 -0.02 7.38
C LEU A 89 -10.89 0.75 7.97
N ASP A 90 -11.17 1.67 8.88
CA ASP A 90 -10.15 2.39 9.63
C ASP A 90 -9.80 1.60 10.91
N LEU A 91 -8.72 0.82 10.85
CA LEU A 91 -8.34 -0.06 11.95
C LEU A 91 -7.90 0.68 13.21
N THR A 92 -7.49 1.96 13.10
CA THR A 92 -7.23 2.78 14.27
C THR A 92 -8.53 3.06 15.04
N GLU A 93 -9.64 3.29 14.34
CA GLU A 93 -10.96 3.47 14.97
C GLU A 93 -11.58 2.15 15.45
N THR A 94 -11.48 1.07 14.67
CA THR A 94 -12.19 -0.18 14.98
C THR A 94 -11.43 -1.11 15.92
N GLU A 95 -10.10 -1.06 15.92
CA GLU A 95 -9.24 -2.01 16.65
C GLU A 95 -8.18 -1.33 17.53
N SER A 96 -8.09 0.01 17.51
CA SER A 96 -7.16 0.78 18.36
C SER A 96 -5.68 0.42 18.17
N TRP A 97 -5.27 0.07 16.95
CA TRP A 97 -3.86 -0.18 16.64
C TRP A 97 -3.03 1.10 16.73
N HIS A 98 -1.83 0.96 17.28
CA HIS A 98 -0.79 1.99 17.27
C HIS A 98 0.32 1.64 16.28
N PHE A 99 0.77 2.62 15.50
CA PHE A 99 1.89 2.45 14.58
C PHE A 99 3.20 2.91 15.23
N TYR A 100 4.10 1.96 15.48
CA TYR A 100 5.41 2.22 16.09
C TYR A 100 6.53 2.08 15.06
N ARG A 101 7.60 2.85 15.23
CA ARG A 101 8.84 2.74 14.46
C ARG A 101 10.03 2.75 15.40
N LEU A 102 10.90 1.76 15.25
CA LEU A 102 12.22 1.76 15.85
C LEU A 102 13.20 2.40 14.85
N GLN A 103 13.81 3.51 15.26
CA GLN A 103 14.81 4.20 14.44
C GLN A 103 16.16 3.50 14.52
N LYS A 104 17.04 3.80 13.56
CA LYS A 104 18.36 3.17 13.45
C LYS A 104 19.16 3.22 14.76
N ASP A 105 19.24 4.39 15.39
CA ASP A 105 19.96 4.58 16.67
C ASP A 105 19.38 3.73 17.81
N ALA A 106 18.06 3.55 17.85
CA ALA A 106 17.41 2.71 18.83
C ALA A 106 17.67 1.22 18.58
N ILE A 107 17.71 0.78 17.30
CA ILE A 107 18.13 -0.58 16.92
C ILE A 107 19.57 -0.82 17.36
N ASP A 108 20.49 0.10 17.01
CA ASP A 108 21.91 -0.02 17.33
C ASP A 108 22.13 -0.11 18.84
N ARG A 109 21.39 0.67 19.65
CA ARG A 109 21.45 0.59 21.11
C ARG A 109 20.96 -0.75 21.68
N LEU A 110 19.90 -1.33 21.13
CA LEU A 110 19.39 -2.63 21.60
C LEU A 110 20.39 -3.76 21.36
N LEU A 111 21.21 -3.65 20.31
CA LEU A 111 22.25 -4.64 20.00
C LEU A 111 23.55 -4.40 20.78
N ALA A 112 23.79 -3.19 21.26
CA ALA A 112 24.97 -2.85 22.05
C ALA A 112 24.83 -3.21 23.54
N ASP A 113 23.60 -3.43 24.02
CA ASP A 113 23.32 -3.78 25.41
C ASP A 113 23.32 -5.31 25.57
N ASP A 114 24.52 -5.90 25.75
CA ASP A 114 24.74 -7.34 26.00
C ASP A 114 24.20 -7.82 27.37
N ARG A 115 23.29 -7.07 28.01
CA ARG A 115 22.66 -7.48 29.27
C ARG A 115 21.53 -8.45 28.99
N GLN A 116 21.89 -9.73 28.91
CA GLN A 116 20.98 -10.86 29.15
C GLN A 116 21.22 -11.42 30.55
#